data_AF-A0A927XG87-F1
#
_entry.id   AF-A0A927XG87-F1
#
_cell.length_a   1.000
_cell.length_b   1.000
_cell.length_c   1.000
_cell.angle_alpha   90.00
_cell.angle_beta   90.00
_cell.angle_gamma   90.00
#
_symmetry.space_group_name_H-M   'P 1'
#
loop_
_entity.id
_entity.type
_entity.pdbx_description
1 polymer ?
#
loop_
_entity_poly.entity_id
_entity_poly.type
_entity_poly.pdbx_seq_one_letter_code
_entity_poly.pdbx_strand_id
1 'polypeptide(L)'
;MNQRIWTQEQDNYIKENFGKVSFSEMENHMGCAITTIQRRAVFLGLDFETKSLRRWTKEEEELLREYSKKYVTKTIAKKLGRSYLAVQKKAVKLGIELHSERDPWKKWMIDYLKDNINKKPIGEIENMLGLSYRRILTKCKELGIEYRVETWTQEEIEILREYAPRCHYTELTKILPNRSVGAISAKAYELGIETISQHKKLDDASIEYIKENWGKIPATQIARNLKISIGMINRYKKELELPNTGQQKKWTEEIIESLRKDALTKDRKSLAKKYNTSCEQISKIAYENNIVLLDSKKVWDDSKDDELIRLVNEGLSIAQISDIMEIKANLIRTRIKLLKINYVSQKRTFRKWSEEETLLLLELLGSYSTFEVARMLNRSEEQVCVYAKKLGYEISSKHRRWTEEEESMLKDLWGNLSIEKIAKKLNRTESAIINRANVLNLGSQFSNNYDGLRIQEISDMFLINRMTILNSWVALGLKLDYRKMSNNRVYAFVSIENLYAFLEQNQNIWDSRVLEKNILGKEPEWLVEKRKTDNERTFENYNLSNLNKQQLLNSKKYFLDINDQNFDTKEQEIGPIKKKTKI
;
A
#
# COMPACT_ATOMS: atom_id res chain seq x y z
N MET A 1 -18.72 25.95 33.42
CA MET A 1 -17.47 26.64 33.04
C MET A 1 -16.75 27.03 34.31
N ASN A 2 -15.67 26.34 34.69
CA ASN A 2 -14.85 26.76 35.83
C ASN A 2 -13.88 27.85 35.34
N GLN A 3 -14.08 29.10 35.78
CA GLN A 3 -13.11 30.17 35.56
C GLN A 3 -11.98 30.03 36.58
N ARG A 4 -10.75 29.91 36.10
CA ARG A 4 -9.55 29.94 36.95
C ARG A 4 -9.47 31.31 37.64
N ILE A 5 -9.30 31.30 38.96
CA ILE A 5 -9.07 32.49 39.77
C ILE A 5 -7.59 32.89 39.61
N TRP A 6 -7.34 34.13 39.22
CA TRP A 6 -5.99 34.69 39.05
C TRP A 6 -5.57 35.43 40.32
N THR A 7 -4.34 35.19 40.78
CA THR A 7 -3.77 35.92 41.93
C THR A 7 -3.08 37.21 41.47
N GLN A 8 -2.97 38.20 42.37
CA GLN A 8 -2.28 39.45 42.07
C GLN A 8 -0.80 39.25 41.69
N GLU A 9 -0.15 38.25 42.29
CA GLU A 9 1.22 37.84 41.95
C GLU A 9 1.33 37.33 40.51
N GLN A 10 0.36 36.55 40.03
CA GLN A 10 0.35 36.05 38.65
C GLN A 10 0.13 37.18 37.63
N ASP A 11 -0.74 38.14 37.95
CA ASP A 11 -0.96 39.32 37.09
C ASP A 11 0.28 40.22 37.04
N ASN A 12 0.96 40.43 38.18
CA ASN A 12 2.21 41.19 38.25
C ASN A 12 3.33 40.47 37.48
N TYR A 13 3.46 39.15 37.65
CA TYR A 13 4.44 38.35 36.92
C TYR A 13 4.24 38.45 35.40
N ILE A 14 2.98 38.37 34.92
CA ILE A 14 2.67 38.55 33.50
C ILE A 14 3.09 39.94 33.04
N LYS A 15 2.77 41.02 33.77
CA LYS A 15 3.13 42.40 33.40
C LYS A 15 4.65 42.63 33.33
N GLU A 16 5.40 42.11 34.30
CA GLU A 16 6.84 42.36 34.40
C GLU A 16 7.67 41.57 33.37
N ASN A 17 7.19 40.37 33.01
CA ASN A 17 7.88 39.43 32.13
C ASN A 17 7.36 39.46 30.68
N PHE A 18 6.31 40.24 30.41
CA PHE A 18 5.74 40.40 29.07
C PHE A 18 6.79 40.92 28.08
N GLY A 19 7.08 40.13 27.04
CA GLY A 19 8.10 40.46 26.03
C GLY A 19 9.55 40.15 26.44
N LYS A 20 9.82 39.79 27.70
CA LYS A 20 11.15 39.37 28.19
C LYS A 20 11.30 37.86 28.24
N VAL A 21 10.23 37.17 28.63
CA VAL A 21 10.18 35.72 28.83
C VAL A 21 9.21 35.12 27.81
N SER A 22 9.50 33.94 27.27
CA SER A 22 8.61 33.30 26.32
C SER A 22 7.32 32.83 26.98
N PHE A 23 6.21 32.78 26.24
CA PHE A 23 4.94 32.25 26.78
C PHE A 23 5.05 30.80 27.27
N SER A 24 6.01 30.02 26.76
CA SER A 24 6.28 28.65 27.19
C SER A 24 6.98 28.60 28.56
N GLU A 25 7.90 29.52 28.83
CA GLU A 25 8.52 29.67 30.15
C GLU A 25 7.53 30.21 31.17
N MET A 26 6.63 31.11 30.76
CA MET A 26 5.51 31.57 31.58
C MET A 26 4.53 30.43 31.93
N GLU A 27 4.27 29.52 30.98
CA GLU A 27 3.48 28.29 31.21
C GLU A 27 4.14 27.38 32.24
N ASN A 28 5.45 27.17 32.15
CA ASN A 28 6.22 26.38 33.11
C ASN A 28 6.18 27.00 34.51
N HIS A 29 6.20 28.34 34.62
CA HIS A 29 6.16 29.01 35.93
C HIS A 29 4.77 29.04 36.57
N MET A 30 3.70 29.20 35.77
CA MET A 30 2.33 29.35 36.28
C MET A 30 1.48 28.07 36.23
N GLY A 31 1.99 27.00 35.62
CA GLY A 31 1.30 25.71 35.47
C GLY A 31 -0.02 25.84 34.71
N CYS A 32 -0.06 26.63 33.63
CA CYS A 32 -1.28 26.86 32.87
C CYS A 32 -1.03 27.07 31.38
N ALA A 33 -1.98 26.61 30.56
CA ALA A 33 -1.85 26.60 29.11
C ALA A 33 -1.52 28.00 28.55
N ILE A 34 -0.62 28.07 27.57
CA ILE A 34 -0.20 29.30 26.88
C ILE A 34 -1.38 30.18 26.46
N THR A 35 -2.45 29.59 25.93
CA THR A 35 -3.65 30.32 25.47
C THR A 35 -4.37 31.04 26.61
N THR A 36 -4.25 30.53 27.84
CA THR A 36 -4.86 31.09 29.05
C THR A 36 -4.07 32.30 29.54
N ILE A 37 -2.74 32.23 29.51
CA ILE A 37 -1.82 33.35 29.79
C ILE A 37 -2.02 34.47 28.76
N GLN A 38 -2.13 34.09 27.49
CA GLN A 38 -2.41 35.00 26.39
C GLN A 38 -3.72 35.77 26.58
N ARG A 39 -4.81 35.09 26.94
CA ARG A 39 -6.10 35.76 27.23
C ARG A 39 -6.02 36.68 28.44
N ARG A 40 -5.28 36.28 29.49
CA ARG A 40 -5.09 37.12 30.68
C ARG A 40 -4.24 38.35 30.37
N ALA A 41 -3.19 38.22 29.55
CA ALA A 41 -2.39 39.36 29.10
C ALA A 41 -3.22 40.38 28.31
N VAL A 42 -4.11 39.92 27.40
CA VAL A 42 -5.07 40.81 26.72
C VAL A 42 -6.00 41.49 27.73
N PHE A 43 -6.52 40.76 28.72
CA PHE A 43 -7.38 41.31 29.78
C PHE A 43 -6.65 42.37 30.65
N LEU A 44 -5.34 42.21 30.84
CA LEU A 44 -4.48 43.16 31.55
C LEU A 44 -4.04 44.36 30.69
N GLY A 45 -4.52 44.46 29.44
CA GLY A 45 -4.19 45.56 28.52
C GLY A 45 -2.81 45.44 27.86
N LEU A 46 -2.19 44.26 27.91
CA LEU A 46 -0.89 44.00 27.30
C LEU A 46 -1.12 43.50 25.86
N ASP A 47 -0.92 44.39 24.90
CA ASP A 47 -1.00 44.05 23.48
C ASP A 47 0.22 43.21 23.07
N PHE A 48 -0.03 41.97 22.66
CA PHE A 48 0.93 41.16 21.93
C PHE A 48 0.33 40.81 20.58
N GLU A 49 1.17 40.86 19.54
CA GLU A 49 0.86 40.18 18.30
C GLU A 49 0.77 38.68 18.61
N THR A 50 -0.46 38.19 18.79
CA THR A 50 -0.74 36.78 18.57
C THR A 50 -0.05 36.39 17.26
N LYS A 51 0.51 35.19 17.16
CA LYS A 51 0.82 34.57 15.85
C LYS A 51 -0.46 34.34 15.02
N SER A 52 -1.44 35.24 15.07
CA SER A 52 -2.37 35.49 14.00
C SER A 52 -1.56 35.93 12.79
N LEU A 53 -1.60 35.11 11.74
CA LEU A 53 -1.35 35.49 10.35
C LEU A 53 -0.42 36.70 10.16
N ARG A 54 0.91 36.48 10.13
CA ARG A 54 1.88 37.49 9.65
C ARG A 54 1.28 38.18 8.41
N ARG A 55 0.91 39.46 8.50
CA ARG A 55 0.24 40.17 7.39
C ARG A 55 1.25 40.38 6.26
N TRP A 56 0.79 40.34 5.01
CA TRP A 56 1.66 40.59 3.86
C TRP A 56 1.98 42.08 3.78
N THR A 57 3.26 42.44 3.70
CA THR A 57 3.65 43.84 3.46
C THR A 57 3.65 44.14 1.95
N LYS A 58 3.56 45.42 1.58
CA LYS A 58 3.57 45.82 0.15
C LYS A 58 4.87 45.40 -0.54
N GLU A 59 5.99 45.41 0.18
CA GLU A 59 7.29 44.97 -0.30
C GLU A 59 7.32 43.46 -0.54
N GLU A 60 6.71 42.65 0.33
CA GLU A 60 6.60 41.20 0.13
C GLU A 60 5.67 40.86 -1.05
N GLU A 61 4.64 41.67 -1.31
CA GLU A 61 3.77 41.51 -2.47
C GLU A 61 4.51 41.83 -3.79
N GLU A 62 5.33 42.88 -3.80
CA GLU A 62 6.16 43.23 -4.95
C GLU A 62 7.22 42.16 -5.22
N LEU A 63 7.92 41.70 -4.16
CA LEU A 63 8.86 40.59 -4.26
C LEU A 63 8.18 39.30 -4.73
N LEU A 64 6.93 39.06 -4.34
CA LEU A 64 6.15 37.91 -4.84
C LEU A 64 5.86 38.05 -6.34
N ARG A 65 5.55 39.26 -6.83
CA ARG A 65 5.37 39.52 -8.28
C ARG A 65 6.67 39.28 -9.04
N GLU A 66 7.79 39.78 -8.53
CA GLU A 66 9.11 39.59 -9.16
C GLU A 66 9.53 38.10 -9.15
N TYR A 67 9.45 37.46 -7.98
CA TYR A 67 9.91 36.09 -7.80
C TYR A 67 9.02 35.06 -8.50
N SER A 68 7.73 35.34 -8.69
CA SER A 68 6.81 34.45 -9.42
C SER A 68 7.29 34.14 -10.83
N LYS A 69 7.93 35.11 -11.50
CA LYS A 69 8.47 34.97 -12.85
C LYS A 69 9.78 34.17 -12.92
N LYS A 70 10.50 34.05 -11.79
CA LYS A 70 11.90 33.58 -11.76
C LYS A 70 12.12 32.30 -10.97
N TYR A 71 11.32 32.05 -9.93
CA TYR A 71 11.56 30.99 -8.96
C TYR A 71 10.33 30.11 -8.76
N VAL A 72 10.56 28.82 -8.48
CA VAL A 72 9.48 27.88 -8.11
C VAL A 72 8.89 28.29 -6.77
N THR A 73 7.58 28.08 -6.58
CA THR A 73 6.82 28.44 -5.36
C THR A 73 7.52 28.05 -4.06
N LYS A 74 8.16 26.87 -4.01
CA LYS A 74 8.91 26.39 -2.84
C LYS A 74 10.14 27.25 -2.52
N THR A 75 10.83 27.75 -3.53
CA THR A 75 11.98 28.66 -3.41
C THR A 75 11.53 30.06 -3.02
N ILE A 76 10.40 30.54 -3.57
CA ILE A 76 9.77 31.80 -3.17
C ILE A 76 9.41 31.75 -1.68
N ALA A 77 8.77 30.68 -1.22
CA ALA A 77 8.41 30.49 0.19
C ALA A 77 9.63 30.56 1.11
N LYS A 78 10.74 29.92 0.74
CA LYS A 78 12.01 30.02 1.49
C LYS A 78 12.57 31.45 1.48
N LYS A 79 12.61 32.12 0.32
CA LYS A 79 13.16 33.49 0.18
C LYS A 79 12.35 34.54 0.94
N LEU A 80 11.02 34.38 1.03
CA LEU A 80 10.15 35.27 1.79
C LEU A 80 10.02 34.88 3.28
N GLY A 81 10.62 33.76 3.70
CA GLY A 81 10.46 33.23 5.06
C GLY A 81 8.99 32.92 5.40
N ARG A 82 8.22 32.45 4.41
CA ARG A 82 6.79 32.15 4.52
C ARG A 82 6.54 30.67 4.28
N SER A 83 5.40 30.16 4.76
CA SER A 83 4.98 28.79 4.40
C SER A 83 4.52 28.74 2.95
N TYR A 84 4.71 27.58 2.31
CA TYR A 84 4.28 27.32 0.93
C TYR A 84 2.80 27.69 0.69
N LEU A 85 1.93 27.28 1.62
CA LEU A 85 0.49 27.56 1.56
C LEU A 85 0.18 29.06 1.72
N ALA A 86 0.95 29.81 2.51
CA ALA A 86 0.75 31.25 2.66
C ALA A 86 1.06 31.99 1.34
N VAL A 87 2.13 31.59 0.64
CA VAL A 87 2.51 32.14 -0.67
C VAL A 87 1.46 31.83 -1.72
N GLN A 88 0.97 30.59 -1.78
CA GLN A 88 -0.11 30.21 -2.73
C GLN A 88 -1.39 31.01 -2.51
N LYS A 89 -1.88 31.10 -1.27
CA LYS A 89 -3.11 31.86 -0.96
C LYS A 89 -2.98 33.33 -1.32
N LYS A 90 -1.80 33.93 -1.13
CA LYS A 90 -1.57 35.33 -1.49
C LYS A 90 -1.48 35.54 -3.00
N ALA A 91 -0.78 34.67 -3.71
CA ALA A 91 -0.67 34.75 -5.16
C ALA A 91 -2.03 34.64 -5.84
N VAL A 92 -2.90 33.74 -5.39
CA VAL A 92 -4.31 33.65 -5.85
C VAL A 92 -5.05 34.97 -5.62
N LYS A 93 -4.90 35.58 -4.43
CA LYS A 93 -5.55 36.86 -4.10
C LYS A 93 -5.03 38.04 -4.93
N LEU A 94 -3.78 37.98 -5.39
CA LEU A 94 -3.13 39.02 -6.21
C LEU A 94 -3.21 38.73 -7.72
N GLY A 95 -3.82 37.61 -8.13
CA GLY A 95 -3.88 37.18 -9.53
C GLY A 95 -2.53 36.80 -10.13
N ILE A 96 -1.59 36.33 -9.32
CA ILE A 96 -0.23 35.96 -9.74
C ILE A 96 -0.18 34.46 -10.02
N GLU A 97 0.28 34.08 -11.21
CA GLU A 97 0.50 32.68 -11.57
C GLU A 97 1.82 32.18 -10.97
N LEU A 98 1.77 31.04 -10.28
CA LEU A 98 2.93 30.45 -9.60
C LEU A 98 3.33 29.13 -10.24
N HIS A 99 4.63 28.97 -10.52
CA HIS A 99 5.17 27.70 -11.00
C HIS A 99 5.30 26.69 -9.84
N SER A 100 4.62 25.54 -9.95
CA SER A 100 4.49 24.50 -8.91
C SER A 100 5.59 23.43 -8.96
N GLU A 101 6.12 23.14 -10.14
CA GLU A 101 7.13 22.11 -10.37
C GLU A 101 8.49 22.72 -10.75
N ARG A 102 9.58 22.00 -10.50
CA ARG A 102 10.87 22.34 -11.14
C ARG A 102 10.66 22.24 -12.65
N ASP A 103 11.18 23.20 -13.41
CA ASP A 103 11.22 23.07 -14.86
C ASP A 103 11.90 21.71 -15.19
N PRO A 104 11.17 20.74 -15.77
CA PRO A 104 11.74 19.44 -16.09
C PRO A 104 12.81 19.55 -17.19
N TRP A 105 12.87 20.67 -17.90
CA TRP A 105 13.81 20.92 -18.98
C TRP A 105 15.24 21.12 -18.46
N LYS A 106 16.03 20.05 -18.54
CA LYS A 106 17.49 20.12 -18.37
C LYS A 106 18.15 20.63 -19.66
N LYS A 107 19.35 21.21 -19.53
CA LYS A 107 20.13 21.73 -20.67
C LYS A 107 20.24 20.73 -21.82
N TRP A 108 20.61 19.48 -21.52
CA TRP A 108 20.72 18.41 -22.53
C TRP A 108 19.38 18.07 -23.22
N MET A 109 18.24 18.25 -22.54
CA MET A 109 16.91 18.01 -23.14
C MET A 109 16.57 19.10 -24.14
N ILE A 110 17.00 20.34 -23.87
CA ILE A 110 16.86 21.46 -24.80
C ILE A 110 17.79 21.27 -26.00
N ASP A 111 19.03 20.85 -25.77
CA ASP A 111 20.00 20.58 -26.84
C ASP A 111 19.51 19.43 -27.74
N TYR A 112 19.05 18.32 -27.13
CA TYR A 112 18.45 17.19 -27.84
C TYR A 112 17.20 17.60 -28.65
N LEU A 113 16.33 18.44 -28.08
CA LEU A 113 15.14 18.95 -28.76
C LEU A 113 15.52 19.77 -29.99
N LYS A 114 16.47 20.70 -29.88
CA LYS A 114 16.94 21.52 -31.02
C LYS A 114 17.49 20.66 -32.15
N ASP A 115 18.25 19.62 -31.83
CA ASP A 115 18.90 18.78 -32.84
C ASP A 115 17.96 17.81 -33.55
N ASN A 116 16.86 17.41 -32.90
CA ASN A 116 16.02 16.29 -33.35
C ASN A 116 14.57 16.66 -33.70
N ILE A 117 14.06 17.84 -33.29
CA ILE A 117 12.63 18.22 -33.48
C ILE A 117 12.14 18.16 -34.93
N ASN A 118 13.04 18.38 -35.90
CA ASN A 118 12.73 18.32 -37.33
C ASN A 118 13.32 17.08 -38.05
N LYS A 119 14.00 16.18 -37.31
CA LYS A 119 14.67 14.99 -37.87
C LYS A 119 14.01 13.67 -37.47
N LYS A 120 13.26 13.68 -36.36
CA LYS A 120 12.61 12.50 -35.80
C LYS A 120 11.11 12.76 -35.61
N PRO A 121 10.26 11.73 -35.72
CA PRO A 121 8.84 11.86 -35.43
C PRO A 121 8.66 12.25 -33.96
N ILE A 122 7.69 13.12 -33.70
CA ILE A 122 7.51 13.73 -32.37
C ILE A 122 7.28 12.68 -31.27
N GLY A 123 6.67 11.53 -31.59
CA GLY A 123 6.46 10.44 -30.65
C GLY A 123 7.75 9.75 -30.19
N GLU A 124 8.79 9.68 -31.03
CA GLU A 124 10.11 9.20 -30.59
C GLU A 124 10.75 10.19 -29.62
N ILE A 125 10.54 11.49 -29.84
CA ILE A 125 11.06 12.56 -28.98
C ILE A 125 10.35 12.55 -27.62
N GLU A 126 9.03 12.30 -27.60
CA GLU A 126 8.27 12.09 -26.35
C GLU A 126 8.83 10.94 -25.53
N ASN A 127 9.07 9.78 -26.17
CA ASN A 127 9.62 8.60 -25.50
C ASN A 127 11.03 8.85 -24.97
N MET A 128 11.87 9.55 -25.73
CA MET A 128 13.25 9.84 -25.32
C MET A 128 13.32 10.86 -24.18
N LEU A 129 12.48 11.89 -24.22
CA LEU A 129 12.47 12.95 -23.21
C LEU A 129 11.65 12.57 -21.97
N GLY A 130 10.73 11.60 -22.08
CA GLY A 130 9.77 11.28 -21.02
C GLY A 130 8.81 12.44 -20.72
N LEU A 131 8.55 13.30 -21.71
CA LEU A 131 7.71 14.48 -21.62
C LEU A 131 6.56 14.39 -22.61
N SER A 132 5.40 14.94 -22.26
CA SER A 132 4.23 14.94 -23.14
C SER A 132 4.40 15.89 -24.34
N TYR A 133 3.77 15.54 -25.46
CA TYR A 133 3.71 16.29 -26.71
C TYR A 133 3.43 17.77 -26.48
N ARG A 134 2.39 18.05 -25.69
CA ARG A 134 1.97 19.42 -25.37
C ARG A 134 3.09 20.22 -24.70
N ARG A 135 3.85 19.60 -23.79
CA ARG A 135 4.95 20.25 -23.05
C ARG A 135 6.14 20.51 -23.97
N ILE A 136 6.44 19.60 -24.89
CA ILE A 136 7.48 19.77 -25.92
C ILE A 136 7.15 20.95 -26.82
N LEU A 137 5.93 21.01 -27.34
CA LEU A 137 5.49 22.12 -28.19
C LEU A 137 5.52 23.49 -27.49
N THR A 138 5.04 23.54 -26.24
CA THR A 138 5.14 24.77 -25.43
C THR A 138 6.59 25.21 -25.32
N LYS A 139 7.53 24.28 -25.10
CA LYS A 139 8.96 24.62 -25.01
C LYS A 139 9.55 25.07 -26.35
N CYS A 140 9.16 24.48 -27.46
CA CYS A 140 9.55 24.96 -28.79
C CYS A 140 9.07 26.40 -29.03
N LYS A 141 7.83 26.73 -28.64
CA LYS A 141 7.28 28.09 -28.73
C LYS A 141 8.02 29.07 -27.82
N GLU A 142 8.30 28.69 -26.57
CA GLU A 142 9.10 29.50 -25.63
C GLU A 142 10.50 29.80 -26.16
N LEU A 143 11.13 28.83 -26.83
CA LEU A 143 12.49 28.93 -27.34
C LEU A 143 12.58 29.50 -28.76
N GLY A 144 11.44 29.82 -29.39
CA GLY A 144 11.39 30.29 -30.78
C GLY A 144 11.92 29.27 -31.80
N ILE A 145 11.85 27.97 -31.48
CA ILE A 145 12.31 26.91 -32.37
C ILE A 145 11.21 26.63 -33.38
N GLU A 146 11.49 26.93 -34.66
CA GLU A 146 10.60 26.53 -35.75
C GLU A 146 10.61 25.01 -35.89
N TYR A 147 9.44 24.41 -35.64
CA TYR A 147 9.19 23.00 -35.86
C TYR A 147 8.25 22.84 -37.04
N ARG A 148 8.51 21.86 -37.91
CA ARG A 148 7.55 21.47 -38.94
C ARG A 148 6.33 20.89 -38.24
N VAL A 149 5.24 21.67 -38.18
CA VAL A 149 3.92 21.07 -37.97
C VAL A 149 3.76 20.10 -39.12
N GLU A 150 3.71 18.79 -38.84
CA GLU A 150 3.53 17.79 -39.88
C GLU A 150 2.17 18.02 -40.56
N THR A 151 2.15 18.86 -41.59
CA THR A 151 1.00 19.08 -42.45
C THR A 151 0.79 17.82 -43.27
N TRP A 152 -0.46 17.48 -43.53
CA TRP A 152 -0.81 16.37 -44.42
C TRP A 152 -0.27 16.65 -45.81
N THR A 153 0.55 15.76 -46.36
CA THR A 153 0.99 15.88 -47.76
C THR A 153 -0.17 15.50 -48.69
N GLN A 154 -0.11 15.95 -49.94
CA GLN A 154 -1.13 15.62 -50.92
C GLN A 154 -1.22 14.09 -51.15
N GLU A 155 -0.08 13.41 -51.13
CA GLU A 155 0.03 11.95 -51.23
C GLU A 155 -0.65 11.25 -50.04
N GLU A 156 -0.44 11.74 -48.81
CA GLU A 156 -1.09 11.19 -47.61
C GLU A 156 -2.62 11.41 -47.65
N ILE A 157 -3.08 12.53 -48.21
CA ILE A 157 -4.51 12.83 -48.40
C ILE A 157 -5.11 11.89 -49.45
N GLU A 158 -4.40 11.61 -50.54
CA GLU A 158 -4.82 10.68 -51.60
C GLU A 158 -4.96 9.25 -51.04
N ILE A 159 -3.94 8.79 -50.30
CA ILE A 159 -3.95 7.50 -49.60
C ILE A 159 -5.12 7.45 -48.60
N LEU A 160 -5.33 8.52 -47.83
CA LEU A 160 -6.43 8.56 -46.88
C LEU A 160 -7.79 8.48 -47.61
N ARG A 161 -7.98 9.19 -48.74
CA ARG A 161 -9.21 9.12 -49.54
C ARG A 161 -9.48 7.73 -50.12
N GLU A 162 -8.44 7.03 -50.57
CA GLU A 162 -8.58 5.70 -51.18
C GLU A 162 -8.84 4.60 -50.15
N TYR A 163 -8.10 4.60 -49.04
CA TYR A 163 -8.10 3.49 -48.07
C TYR A 163 -9.05 3.70 -46.89
N ALA A 164 -9.36 4.95 -46.50
CA ALA A 164 -10.31 5.22 -45.42
C ALA A 164 -11.68 4.54 -45.60
N PRO A 165 -12.24 4.46 -46.81
CA PRO A 165 -13.50 3.75 -47.03
C PRO A 165 -13.37 2.24 -47.00
N ARG A 166 -12.19 1.64 -46.81
CA ARG A 166 -11.98 0.17 -46.94
C ARG A 166 -11.29 -0.46 -45.73
N CYS A 167 -10.62 0.33 -44.90
CA CYS A 167 -9.77 -0.18 -43.83
C CYS A 167 -10.08 0.47 -42.48
N HIS A 168 -9.77 -0.24 -41.41
CA HIS A 168 -9.88 0.29 -40.05
C HIS A 168 -8.70 1.21 -39.71
N TYR A 169 -8.86 2.12 -38.73
CA TYR A 169 -7.80 3.07 -38.36
C TYR A 169 -6.48 2.40 -37.96
N THR A 170 -6.53 1.20 -37.37
CA THR A 170 -5.31 0.42 -37.00
C THR A 170 -4.54 -0.14 -38.19
N GLU A 171 -5.19 -0.24 -39.35
CA GLU A 171 -4.55 -0.67 -40.59
C GLU A 171 -4.03 0.54 -41.36
N LEU A 172 -4.75 1.67 -41.33
CA LEU A 172 -4.28 2.94 -41.88
C LEU A 172 -2.99 3.43 -41.19
N THR A 173 -2.81 3.18 -39.90
CA THR A 173 -1.54 3.48 -39.21
C THR A 173 -0.34 2.65 -39.71
N LYS A 174 -0.55 1.55 -40.44
CA LYS A 174 0.55 0.78 -41.07
C LYS A 174 0.97 1.39 -42.41
N ILE A 175 0.02 2.03 -43.10
CA ILE A 175 0.24 2.66 -44.42
C ILE A 175 0.68 4.12 -44.23
N LEU A 176 0.21 4.78 -43.17
CA LEU A 176 0.61 6.11 -42.72
C LEU A 176 1.35 6.00 -41.37
N PRO A 177 2.59 5.46 -41.36
CA PRO A 177 3.32 5.13 -40.12
C PRO A 177 3.63 6.35 -39.24
N ASN A 178 3.67 7.55 -39.82
CA ASN A 178 3.92 8.79 -39.10
C ASN A 178 2.64 9.43 -38.54
N ARG A 179 1.45 8.88 -38.81
CA ARG A 179 0.17 9.45 -38.38
C ARG A 179 -0.47 8.58 -37.30
N SER A 180 -0.80 9.21 -36.17
CA SER A 180 -1.55 8.53 -35.11
C SER A 180 -3.01 8.31 -35.51
N VAL A 181 -3.66 7.34 -34.87
CA VAL A 181 -5.10 7.05 -35.06
C VAL A 181 -5.97 8.31 -34.92
N GLY A 182 -5.67 9.16 -33.92
CA GLY A 182 -6.38 10.41 -33.70
C GLY A 182 -6.15 11.44 -34.80
N ALA A 183 -4.91 11.53 -35.32
CA ALA A 183 -4.59 12.42 -36.44
C ALA A 183 -5.33 12.01 -37.72
N ILE A 184 -5.34 10.70 -38.02
CA ILE A 184 -6.05 10.12 -39.18
C ILE A 184 -7.56 10.40 -39.08
N SER A 185 -8.15 10.17 -37.92
CA SER A 185 -9.58 10.42 -37.68
C SER A 185 -9.94 11.91 -37.83
N ALA A 186 -9.11 12.81 -37.28
CA ALA A 186 -9.34 14.25 -37.40
C ALA A 186 -9.25 14.73 -38.85
N LYS A 187 -8.26 14.26 -39.61
CA LYS A 187 -8.11 14.67 -41.02
C LYS A 187 -9.22 14.11 -41.90
N ALA A 188 -9.64 12.89 -41.65
CA ALA A 188 -10.75 12.30 -42.38
C ALA A 188 -12.07 13.06 -42.16
N TYR A 189 -12.32 13.50 -40.94
CA TYR A 189 -13.45 14.37 -40.63
C TYR A 189 -13.35 15.70 -41.38
N GLU A 190 -12.17 16.33 -41.40
CA GLU A 190 -11.90 17.56 -42.15
C GLU A 190 -12.13 17.40 -43.66
N LEU A 191 -11.80 16.22 -44.21
CA LEU A 191 -11.99 15.88 -45.63
C LEU A 191 -13.42 15.42 -45.97
N GLY A 192 -14.35 15.41 -44.99
CA GLY A 192 -15.74 14.96 -45.19
C GLY A 192 -15.89 13.44 -45.36
N ILE A 193 -14.91 12.65 -44.91
CA ILE A 193 -14.95 11.18 -44.98
C ILE A 193 -15.75 10.65 -43.77
N GLU A 194 -17.07 10.53 -43.92
CA GLU A 194 -18.02 10.17 -42.85
C GLU A 194 -17.80 8.76 -42.26
N THR A 195 -17.17 7.84 -43.01
CA THR A 195 -17.19 6.40 -42.70
C THR A 195 -16.11 5.90 -41.75
N ILE A 196 -15.24 6.76 -41.21
CA ILE A 196 -14.13 6.28 -40.37
C ILE A 196 -14.60 5.92 -38.94
N SER A 197 -15.82 6.28 -38.55
CA SER A 197 -16.23 6.16 -37.15
C SER A 197 -17.08 4.94 -36.79
N GLN A 198 -17.78 4.26 -37.71
CA GLN A 198 -18.53 3.03 -37.41
C GLN A 198 -18.63 2.13 -38.66
N HIS A 199 -17.97 0.98 -38.57
CA HIS A 199 -17.90 -0.17 -39.49
C HIS A 199 -18.72 -0.12 -40.80
N LYS A 200 -18.03 -0.07 -41.94
CA LYS A 200 -18.60 -0.22 -43.28
C LYS A 200 -19.32 -1.57 -43.47
N LYS A 201 -20.51 -1.55 -44.09
CA LYS A 201 -21.21 -2.78 -44.51
C LYS A 201 -20.46 -3.42 -45.70
N LEU A 202 -20.12 -4.71 -45.63
CA LEU A 202 -19.58 -5.45 -46.78
C LEU A 202 -20.60 -5.50 -47.92
N ASP A 203 -20.10 -5.59 -49.14
CA ASP A 203 -20.87 -5.87 -50.34
C ASP A 203 -21.46 -7.28 -50.31
N ASP A 204 -22.60 -7.46 -50.98
CA ASP A 204 -23.38 -8.71 -50.93
C ASP A 204 -22.57 -9.91 -51.43
N ALA A 205 -21.70 -9.73 -52.43
CA ALA A 205 -20.81 -10.76 -52.94
C ALA A 205 -19.79 -11.25 -51.89
N SER A 206 -19.21 -10.34 -51.10
CA SER A 206 -18.31 -10.72 -50.02
C SER A 206 -19.03 -11.37 -48.84
N ILE A 207 -20.27 -10.95 -48.56
CA ILE A 207 -21.13 -11.58 -47.54
C ILE A 207 -21.47 -13.02 -47.97
N GLU A 208 -21.79 -13.24 -49.24
CA GLU A 208 -22.06 -14.56 -49.80
C GLU A 208 -20.82 -15.45 -49.78
N TYR A 209 -19.66 -14.91 -50.15
CA TYR A 209 -18.37 -15.61 -50.03
C TYR A 209 -18.07 -16.04 -48.58
N ILE A 210 -18.37 -15.20 -47.58
CA ILE A 210 -18.23 -15.57 -46.17
C ILE A 210 -19.15 -16.75 -45.82
N LYS A 211 -20.42 -16.74 -46.25
CA LYS A 211 -21.37 -17.85 -46.01
C LYS A 211 -20.92 -19.16 -46.64
N GLU A 212 -20.54 -19.13 -47.90
CA GLU A 212 -20.18 -20.33 -48.66
C GLU A 212 -18.91 -21.02 -48.14
N ASN A 213 -18.00 -20.23 -47.58
CA ASN A 213 -16.69 -20.68 -47.11
C ASN A 213 -16.63 -20.87 -45.58
N TRP A 214 -17.67 -20.47 -44.84
CA TRP A 214 -17.73 -20.62 -43.38
C TRP A 214 -17.70 -22.11 -42.98
N GLY A 215 -16.67 -22.50 -42.23
CA GLY A 215 -16.47 -23.89 -41.80
C GLY A 215 -15.77 -24.80 -42.83
N LYS A 216 -15.58 -24.35 -44.08
CA LYS A 216 -14.76 -25.05 -45.09
C LYS A 216 -13.29 -24.67 -44.99
N ILE A 217 -13.00 -23.38 -44.81
CA ILE A 217 -11.64 -22.85 -44.64
C ILE A 217 -11.53 -21.98 -43.37
N PRO A 218 -10.33 -21.82 -42.78
CA PRO A 218 -10.16 -21.02 -41.57
C PRO A 218 -10.62 -19.57 -41.77
N ALA A 219 -11.29 -19.00 -40.77
CA ALA A 219 -11.72 -17.59 -40.80
C ALA A 219 -10.56 -16.61 -41.06
N THR A 220 -9.34 -16.97 -40.65
CA THR A 220 -8.11 -16.23 -40.96
C THR A 220 -7.75 -16.23 -42.43
N GLN A 221 -8.06 -17.30 -43.17
CA GLN A 221 -7.84 -17.40 -44.60
C GLN A 221 -8.94 -16.68 -45.39
N ILE A 222 -10.19 -16.75 -44.92
CA ILE A 222 -11.29 -15.94 -45.47
C ILE A 222 -10.96 -14.44 -45.35
N ALA A 223 -10.40 -14.01 -44.20
CA ALA A 223 -9.95 -12.64 -43.95
C ALA A 223 -8.90 -12.18 -44.98
N ARG A 224 -7.91 -13.04 -45.25
CA ARG A 224 -6.86 -12.75 -46.23
C ARG A 224 -7.39 -12.67 -47.66
N ASN A 225 -8.27 -13.59 -48.04
CA ASN A 225 -8.81 -13.64 -49.40
C ASN A 225 -9.68 -12.42 -49.71
N LEU A 226 -10.51 -11.98 -48.76
CA LEU A 226 -11.33 -10.78 -48.88
C LEU A 226 -10.59 -9.48 -48.55
N LYS A 227 -9.32 -9.57 -48.10
CA LYS A 227 -8.50 -8.44 -47.63
C LYS A 227 -9.20 -7.60 -46.54
N ILE A 228 -9.93 -8.26 -45.65
CA ILE A 228 -10.66 -7.66 -44.53
C ILE A 228 -10.11 -8.13 -43.18
N SER A 229 -10.40 -7.40 -42.12
CA SER A 229 -9.98 -7.80 -40.77
C SER A 229 -10.74 -9.03 -40.25
N ILE A 230 -10.07 -9.84 -39.42
CA ILE A 230 -10.71 -10.99 -38.74
C ILE A 230 -11.86 -10.57 -37.80
N GLY A 231 -11.80 -9.34 -37.27
CA GLY A 231 -12.87 -8.75 -36.46
C GLY A 231 -14.14 -8.51 -37.28
N MET A 232 -13.99 -8.09 -38.54
CA MET A 232 -15.09 -7.94 -39.50
C MET A 232 -15.83 -9.26 -39.70
N ILE A 233 -15.08 -10.34 -39.90
CA ILE A 233 -15.62 -11.68 -40.13
C ILE A 233 -16.36 -12.21 -38.89
N ASN A 234 -15.81 -12.03 -37.69
CA ASN A 234 -16.46 -12.45 -36.45
C ASN A 234 -17.78 -11.70 -36.17
N ARG A 235 -17.89 -10.46 -36.68
CA ARG A 235 -19.12 -9.68 -36.61
C ARG A 235 -20.16 -10.18 -37.62
N TYR A 236 -19.76 -10.39 -38.88
CA TYR A 236 -20.67 -10.95 -39.89
C TYR A 236 -21.13 -12.36 -39.54
N LYS A 237 -20.29 -13.16 -38.87
CA LYS A 237 -20.73 -14.40 -38.24
C LYS A 237 -21.92 -14.19 -37.29
N LYS A 238 -21.87 -13.17 -36.44
CA LYS A 238 -22.94 -12.85 -35.49
C LYS A 238 -24.19 -12.31 -36.19
N GLU A 239 -24.02 -11.44 -37.19
CA GLU A 239 -25.13 -10.85 -37.96
C GLU A 239 -25.83 -11.87 -38.87
N LEU A 240 -25.11 -12.89 -39.34
CA LEU A 240 -25.63 -13.97 -40.18
C LEU A 240 -26.01 -15.23 -39.39
N GLU A 241 -25.94 -15.18 -38.06
CA GLU A 241 -26.18 -16.32 -37.14
C GLU A 241 -25.38 -17.60 -37.49
N LEU A 242 -24.19 -17.42 -38.08
CA LEU A 242 -23.35 -18.54 -38.48
C LEU A 242 -22.84 -19.30 -37.24
N PRO A 243 -22.78 -20.65 -37.31
CA PRO A 243 -22.51 -21.46 -36.13
C PRO A 243 -21.14 -21.12 -35.51
N ASN A 244 -21.08 -21.27 -34.19
CA ASN A 244 -19.86 -21.16 -33.39
C ASN A 244 -18.91 -22.35 -33.64
N THR A 245 -18.66 -22.70 -34.90
CA THR A 245 -17.53 -23.51 -35.34
C THR A 245 -16.27 -22.63 -35.20
N GLY A 246 -15.91 -22.32 -33.95
CA GLY A 246 -14.62 -21.71 -33.63
C GLY A 246 -13.51 -22.55 -34.25
N GLN A 247 -12.36 -21.94 -34.51
CA GLN A 247 -11.14 -22.58 -35.03
C GLN A 247 -10.92 -23.98 -34.42
N GLN A 248 -11.52 -25.02 -35.00
CA GLN A 248 -11.29 -26.39 -34.61
C GLN A 248 -10.26 -26.90 -35.61
N LYS A 249 -9.11 -27.35 -35.11
CA LYS A 249 -8.49 -28.51 -35.75
C LYS A 249 -9.58 -29.57 -35.80
N LYS A 250 -10.11 -29.86 -36.98
CA LYS A 250 -11.10 -30.93 -37.14
C LYS A 250 -10.47 -32.18 -36.54
N TRP A 251 -11.12 -32.77 -35.54
CA TRP A 251 -10.87 -34.15 -35.14
C TRP A 251 -11.38 -35.01 -36.30
N THR A 252 -10.53 -35.24 -37.29
CA THR A 252 -10.82 -36.15 -38.40
C THR A 252 -10.89 -37.58 -37.87
N GLU A 253 -11.55 -38.47 -38.60
CA GLU A 253 -11.65 -39.89 -38.22
C GLU A 253 -10.27 -40.52 -37.99
N GLU A 254 -9.25 -40.12 -38.78
CA GLU A 254 -7.86 -40.55 -38.59
C GLU A 254 -7.26 -40.14 -37.24
N ILE A 255 -7.56 -38.92 -36.78
CA ILE A 255 -7.08 -38.40 -35.48
C ILE A 255 -7.84 -39.10 -34.34
N ILE A 256 -9.12 -39.39 -34.52
CA ILE A 256 -9.94 -40.12 -33.55
C ILE A 256 -9.44 -41.57 -33.40
N GLU A 257 -9.07 -42.22 -34.51
CA GLU A 257 -8.49 -43.57 -34.49
C GLU A 257 -7.10 -43.58 -33.83
N SER A 258 -6.27 -42.56 -34.10
CA SER A 258 -5.01 -42.35 -33.39
C SER A 258 -5.23 -42.12 -31.89
N LEU A 259 -6.25 -41.34 -31.51
CA LEU A 259 -6.62 -41.09 -30.12
C LEU A 259 -7.07 -42.39 -29.44
N ARG A 260 -7.85 -43.24 -30.11
CA ARG A 260 -8.30 -44.54 -29.62
C ARG A 260 -7.13 -45.46 -29.29
N LYS A 261 -6.08 -45.48 -30.12
CA LYS A 261 -4.86 -46.24 -29.88
C LYS A 261 -4.02 -45.67 -28.75
N ASP A 262 -3.82 -44.35 -28.71
CA ASP A 262 -3.05 -43.72 -27.63
C ASP A 262 -3.78 -43.81 -26.27
N ALA A 263 -5.10 -43.80 -26.25
CA ALA A 263 -5.91 -43.85 -25.03
C ALA A 263 -5.73 -45.15 -24.23
N LEU A 264 -5.25 -46.22 -24.88
CA LEU A 264 -4.89 -47.50 -24.23
C LEU A 264 -3.56 -47.43 -23.47
N THR A 265 -2.70 -46.44 -23.74
CA THR A 265 -1.33 -46.38 -23.20
C THR A 265 -1.00 -45.08 -22.46
N LYS A 266 -1.74 -43.99 -22.69
CA LYS A 266 -1.44 -42.66 -22.17
C LYS A 266 -2.59 -42.09 -21.35
N ASP A 267 -2.23 -41.38 -20.27
CA ASP A 267 -3.18 -40.66 -19.42
C ASP A 267 -3.71 -39.39 -20.11
N ARG A 268 -4.85 -38.87 -19.64
CA ARG A 268 -5.53 -37.70 -20.21
C ARG A 268 -4.63 -36.46 -20.32
N LYS A 269 -3.69 -36.28 -19.38
CA LYS A 269 -2.73 -35.17 -19.41
C LYS A 269 -1.72 -35.34 -20.54
N SER A 270 -1.17 -36.54 -20.72
CA SER A 270 -0.24 -36.83 -21.82
C SER A 270 -0.93 -36.76 -23.18
N LEU A 271 -2.21 -37.18 -23.27
CA LEU A 271 -3.04 -37.03 -24.46
C LEU A 271 -3.31 -35.56 -24.78
N ALA A 272 -3.70 -34.75 -23.79
CA ALA A 272 -3.91 -33.31 -23.97
C ALA A 272 -2.66 -32.61 -24.51
N LYS A 273 -1.48 -32.99 -24.00
CA LYS A 273 -0.19 -32.50 -24.49
C LYS A 273 0.14 -32.96 -25.91
N LYS A 274 -0.08 -34.24 -26.24
CA LYS A 274 0.20 -34.81 -27.57
C LYS A 274 -0.66 -34.18 -28.66
N TYR A 275 -1.94 -33.98 -28.38
CA TYR A 275 -2.91 -33.41 -29.33
C TYR A 275 -3.02 -31.88 -29.25
N ASN A 276 -2.18 -31.24 -28.43
CA ASN A 276 -2.12 -29.79 -28.21
C ASN A 276 -3.52 -29.18 -27.93
N THR A 277 -4.20 -29.74 -26.92
CA THR A 277 -5.57 -29.41 -26.56
C THR A 277 -5.77 -29.46 -25.04
N SER A 278 -6.96 -29.14 -24.53
CA SER A 278 -7.27 -29.24 -23.11
C SER A 278 -7.69 -30.65 -22.68
N CYS A 279 -7.51 -30.99 -21.41
CA CYS A 279 -7.97 -32.25 -20.83
C CYS A 279 -9.49 -32.42 -20.96
N GLU A 280 -10.23 -31.32 -20.84
CA GLU A 280 -11.68 -31.25 -20.99
C GLU A 280 -12.11 -31.59 -22.41
N GLN A 281 -11.37 -31.11 -23.41
CA GLN A 281 -11.65 -31.40 -24.81
C GLN A 281 -11.35 -32.86 -25.17
N ILE A 282 -10.28 -33.46 -24.61
CA ILE A 282 -10.01 -34.90 -24.75
C ILE A 282 -11.15 -35.73 -24.14
N SER A 283 -11.60 -35.38 -22.93
CA SER A 283 -12.73 -36.08 -22.28
C SER A 283 -14.01 -36.00 -23.09
N LYS A 284 -14.30 -34.83 -23.69
CA LYS A 284 -15.47 -34.63 -24.54
C LYS A 284 -15.42 -35.50 -25.80
N ILE A 285 -14.31 -35.46 -26.54
CA ILE A 285 -14.16 -36.22 -27.80
C ILE A 285 -14.16 -37.74 -27.54
N ALA A 286 -13.52 -38.17 -26.44
CA ALA A 286 -13.54 -39.58 -26.05
C ALA A 286 -14.96 -40.06 -25.72
N TYR A 287 -15.75 -39.25 -25.01
CA TYR A 287 -17.16 -39.54 -24.73
C TYR A 287 -18.01 -39.60 -26.00
N GLU A 288 -17.87 -38.61 -26.89
CA GLU A 288 -18.63 -38.55 -28.16
C GLU A 288 -18.31 -39.72 -29.11
N ASN A 289 -17.14 -40.34 -29.00
CA ASN A 289 -16.67 -41.43 -29.86
C ASN A 289 -16.52 -42.80 -29.15
N ASN A 290 -17.09 -42.94 -27.95
CA ASN A 290 -17.02 -44.15 -27.11
C ASN A 290 -15.59 -44.70 -26.92
N ILE A 291 -14.63 -43.81 -26.64
CA ILE A 291 -13.23 -44.17 -26.35
C ILE A 291 -13.04 -44.21 -24.83
N VAL A 292 -12.55 -45.33 -24.31
CA VAL A 292 -12.24 -45.49 -22.89
C VAL A 292 -10.88 -44.87 -22.59
N LEU A 293 -10.82 -43.94 -21.63
CA LEU A 293 -9.57 -43.32 -21.16
C LEU A 293 -9.03 -44.05 -19.93
N LEU A 294 -7.73 -44.33 -19.90
CA LEU A 294 -7.03 -45.04 -18.80
C LEU A 294 -7.27 -44.46 -17.39
N ASP A 295 -7.40 -43.14 -17.28
CA ASP A 295 -7.41 -42.38 -16.03
C ASP A 295 -8.79 -41.84 -15.65
N SER A 296 -9.88 -42.41 -16.19
CA SER A 296 -11.22 -42.12 -15.67
C SER A 296 -11.31 -42.56 -14.19
N LYS A 297 -11.54 -41.59 -13.28
CA LYS A 297 -11.85 -41.84 -11.86
C LYS A 297 -12.77 -43.06 -11.71
N LYS A 298 -12.41 -44.00 -10.81
CA LYS A 298 -13.14 -45.25 -10.43
C LYS A 298 -14.56 -45.30 -11.03
N VAL A 299 -14.71 -46.12 -12.07
CA VAL A 299 -15.96 -46.29 -12.82
C VAL A 299 -16.95 -47.10 -11.97
N TRP A 300 -18.20 -46.64 -11.93
CA TRP A 300 -19.34 -47.39 -11.39
C TRP A 300 -19.59 -48.61 -12.28
N ASP A 301 -19.67 -49.80 -11.69
CA ASP A 301 -20.04 -51.05 -12.34
C ASP A 301 -21.32 -51.61 -11.67
N ASP A 302 -21.95 -52.60 -12.28
CA ASP A 302 -23.21 -53.18 -11.80
C ASP A 302 -23.08 -53.71 -10.36
N SER A 303 -21.91 -54.26 -10.01
CA SER A 303 -21.58 -54.73 -8.65
C SER A 303 -21.60 -53.59 -7.60
N LYS A 304 -21.06 -52.41 -7.94
CA LYS A 304 -21.11 -51.24 -7.06
C LYS A 304 -22.49 -50.60 -6.99
N ASP A 305 -23.30 -50.72 -8.04
CA ASP A 305 -24.68 -50.27 -8.00
C ASP A 305 -25.51 -51.14 -7.04
N ASP A 306 -25.32 -52.46 -7.09
CA ASP A 306 -25.95 -53.39 -6.14
C ASP A 306 -25.51 -53.12 -4.69
N GLU A 307 -24.22 -52.85 -4.49
CA GLU A 307 -23.68 -52.47 -3.18
C GLU A 307 -24.27 -51.13 -2.68
N LEU A 308 -24.39 -50.13 -3.56
CA LEU A 308 -25.02 -48.85 -3.22
C LEU A 308 -26.50 -49.02 -2.84
N ILE A 309 -27.25 -49.84 -3.59
CA ILE A 309 -28.66 -50.13 -3.30
C ILE A 309 -28.78 -50.82 -1.94
N ARG A 310 -27.92 -51.81 -1.65
CA ARG A 310 -27.87 -52.49 -0.35
C ARG A 310 -27.65 -51.50 0.80
N LEU A 311 -26.62 -50.67 0.70
CA LEU A 311 -26.25 -49.72 1.75
C LEU A 311 -27.32 -48.63 1.98
N VAL A 312 -28.03 -48.21 0.92
CA VAL A 312 -29.17 -47.29 1.03
C VAL A 312 -30.35 -47.95 1.74
N ASN A 313 -30.66 -49.21 1.43
CA ASN A 313 -31.75 -49.97 2.07
C ASN A 313 -31.45 -50.28 3.54
N GLU A 314 -30.18 -50.42 3.93
CA GLU A 314 -29.73 -50.53 5.32
C GLU A 314 -29.90 -49.21 6.11
N GLY A 315 -30.31 -48.11 5.46
CA GLY A 315 -30.61 -46.83 6.11
C GLY A 315 -29.37 -45.99 6.45
N LEU A 316 -28.22 -46.31 5.86
CA LEU A 316 -26.97 -45.59 6.10
C LEU A 316 -27.01 -44.16 5.54
N SER A 317 -26.31 -43.24 6.22
CA SER A 317 -26.13 -41.88 5.73
C SER A 317 -25.18 -41.84 4.54
N ILE A 318 -25.36 -40.87 3.63
CA ILE A 318 -24.48 -40.69 2.46
C ILE A 318 -22.99 -40.54 2.87
N ALA A 319 -22.71 -40.02 4.07
CA ALA A 319 -21.34 -39.93 4.59
C ALA A 319 -20.78 -41.32 4.90
N GLN A 320 -21.54 -42.16 5.60
CA GLN A 320 -21.13 -43.54 5.89
C GLN A 320 -20.95 -44.37 4.61
N ILE A 321 -21.86 -44.21 3.64
CA ILE A 321 -21.74 -44.86 2.32
C ILE A 321 -20.49 -44.38 1.58
N SER A 322 -20.13 -43.10 1.71
CA SER A 322 -18.91 -42.51 1.13
C SER A 322 -17.63 -43.14 1.68
N ASP A 323 -17.62 -43.44 2.98
CA ASP A 323 -16.46 -44.03 3.65
C ASP A 323 -16.33 -45.53 3.34
N ILE A 324 -17.46 -46.26 3.34
CA ILE A 324 -17.50 -47.70 3.04
C ILE A 324 -17.08 -47.99 1.61
N MET A 325 -17.62 -47.24 0.63
CA MET A 325 -17.35 -47.49 -0.79
C MET A 325 -16.04 -46.83 -1.26
N GLU A 326 -15.40 -46.02 -0.42
CA GLU A 326 -14.29 -45.11 -0.79
C GLU A 326 -14.59 -44.23 -2.03
N ILE A 327 -15.86 -43.85 -2.20
CA ILE A 327 -16.34 -43.02 -3.30
C ILE A 327 -16.81 -41.70 -2.72
N LYS A 328 -16.44 -40.58 -3.34
CA LYS A 328 -16.84 -39.26 -2.88
C LYS A 328 -18.37 -39.12 -2.79
N ALA A 329 -18.86 -38.61 -1.67
CA ALA A 329 -20.28 -38.39 -1.38
C ALA A 329 -21.09 -37.66 -2.47
N ASN A 330 -20.48 -36.80 -3.29
CA ASN A 330 -21.17 -36.14 -4.40
C ASN A 330 -21.44 -37.08 -5.59
N LEU A 331 -20.57 -38.07 -5.83
CA LEU A 331 -20.76 -39.08 -6.86
C LEU A 331 -21.88 -40.05 -6.47
N ILE A 332 -21.91 -40.45 -5.19
CA ILE A 332 -22.99 -41.28 -4.63
C ILE A 332 -24.35 -40.58 -4.77
N ARG A 333 -24.45 -39.29 -4.41
CA ARG A 333 -25.69 -38.49 -4.61
C ARG A 333 -26.14 -38.46 -6.05
N THR A 334 -25.19 -38.36 -6.99
CA THR A 334 -25.49 -38.34 -8.42
C THR A 334 -25.98 -39.70 -8.88
N ARG A 335 -25.37 -40.79 -8.41
CA ARG A 335 -25.75 -42.16 -8.77
C ARG A 335 -27.12 -42.55 -8.21
N ILE A 336 -27.43 -42.23 -6.95
CA ILE A 336 -28.76 -42.42 -6.32
C ILE A 336 -29.87 -41.77 -7.16
N LYS A 337 -29.66 -40.54 -7.64
CA LYS A 337 -30.61 -39.84 -8.51
C LYS A 337 -30.79 -40.51 -9.87
N LEU A 338 -29.69 -40.98 -10.47
CA LEU A 338 -29.72 -41.65 -11.77
C LEU A 338 -30.42 -43.00 -11.71
N LEU A 339 -30.16 -43.79 -10.65
CA LEU A 339 -30.80 -45.09 -10.40
C LEU A 339 -32.21 -44.96 -9.81
N LYS A 340 -32.69 -43.73 -9.56
CA LYS A 340 -34.00 -43.43 -8.96
C LYS A 340 -34.25 -44.17 -7.63
N ILE A 341 -33.20 -44.37 -6.84
CA ILE A 341 -33.31 -45.04 -5.54
C ILE A 341 -34.00 -44.08 -4.56
N ASN A 342 -35.01 -44.57 -3.85
CA ASN A 342 -35.77 -43.77 -2.87
C ASN A 342 -34.96 -43.59 -1.57
N TYR A 343 -34.10 -42.58 -1.56
CA TYR A 343 -33.32 -42.20 -0.38
C TYR A 343 -34.04 -41.13 0.46
N VAL A 344 -34.49 -41.51 1.65
CA VAL A 344 -35.09 -40.57 2.61
C VAL A 344 -33.98 -39.83 3.36
N SER A 345 -33.66 -38.62 2.92
CA SER A 345 -32.74 -37.74 3.65
C SER A 345 -33.32 -37.40 5.02
N GLN A 346 -32.57 -37.70 6.09
CA GLN A 346 -32.87 -37.14 7.42
C GLN A 346 -32.83 -35.61 7.30
N LYS A 347 -33.99 -34.94 7.39
CA LYS A 347 -34.07 -33.47 7.33
C LYS A 347 -33.53 -32.89 8.63
N ARG A 348 -32.57 -31.96 8.53
CA ARG A 348 -32.20 -31.10 9.66
C ARG A 348 -33.34 -30.12 9.91
N THR A 349 -33.90 -30.11 11.12
CA THR A 349 -34.85 -29.07 11.55
C THR A 349 -34.08 -27.80 11.91
N PHE A 350 -34.43 -26.67 11.30
CA PHE A 350 -33.80 -25.38 11.61
C PHE A 350 -34.59 -24.65 12.70
N ARG A 351 -33.94 -24.34 13.83
CA ARG A 351 -34.48 -23.51 14.91
C ARG A 351 -34.80 -22.10 14.39
N LYS A 352 -36.00 -21.55 14.62
CA LYS A 352 -36.37 -20.15 14.24
C LYS A 352 -35.78 -19.14 15.23
N TRP A 353 -35.47 -17.91 14.81
CA TRP A 353 -34.95 -16.85 15.67
C TRP A 353 -36.09 -16.20 16.48
N SER A 354 -35.91 -16.03 17.79
CA SER A 354 -36.85 -15.26 18.63
C SER A 354 -36.46 -13.78 18.69
N GLU A 355 -37.38 -12.93 19.14
CA GLU A 355 -37.11 -11.50 19.35
C GLU A 355 -36.05 -11.27 20.44
N GLU A 356 -36.11 -12.03 21.53
CA GLU A 356 -35.11 -12.02 22.60
C GLU A 356 -33.72 -12.45 22.10
N GLU A 357 -33.64 -13.52 21.30
CA GLU A 357 -32.39 -13.96 20.66
C GLU A 357 -31.84 -12.90 19.69
N THR A 358 -32.73 -12.12 19.07
CA THR A 358 -32.35 -11.05 18.13
C THR A 358 -31.76 -9.85 18.86
N LEU A 359 -32.33 -9.45 20.00
CA LEU A 359 -31.79 -8.37 20.83
C LEU A 359 -30.43 -8.77 21.42
N LEU A 360 -30.34 -9.99 21.96
CA LEU A 360 -29.09 -10.53 22.50
C LEU A 360 -28.00 -10.62 21.43
N LEU A 361 -28.35 -11.01 20.20
CA LEU A 361 -27.43 -10.99 19.07
C LEU A 361 -26.85 -9.59 18.82
N LEU A 362 -27.69 -8.55 18.81
CA LEU A 362 -27.25 -7.17 18.52
C LEU A 362 -26.34 -6.61 19.61
N GLU A 363 -26.65 -6.91 20.86
CA GLU A 363 -25.80 -6.54 22.00
C GLU A 363 -24.43 -7.24 21.92
N LEU A 364 -24.43 -8.55 21.67
CA LEU A 364 -23.21 -9.34 21.64
C LEU A 364 -22.31 -8.99 20.45
N LEU A 365 -22.86 -8.61 19.29
CA LEU A 365 -22.07 -8.21 18.11
C LEU A 365 -21.29 -6.90 18.29
N GLY A 366 -21.65 -6.06 19.27
CA GLY A 366 -20.90 -4.85 19.60
C GLY A 366 -19.59 -5.13 20.36
N SER A 367 -19.52 -6.25 21.08
CA SER A 367 -18.45 -6.55 22.04
C SER A 367 -17.71 -7.87 21.74
N TYR A 368 -18.34 -8.79 21.03
CA TYR A 368 -17.85 -10.15 20.80
C TYR A 368 -17.83 -10.50 19.31
N SER A 369 -16.94 -11.42 18.94
CA SER A 369 -16.83 -11.92 17.56
C SER A 369 -18.04 -12.78 17.18
N THR A 370 -18.35 -12.86 15.88
CA THR A 370 -19.48 -13.64 15.31
C THR A 370 -19.58 -15.08 15.79
N PHE A 371 -18.46 -15.66 16.20
CA PHE A 371 -18.43 -17.02 16.74
C PHE A 371 -18.65 -17.13 18.22
N GLU A 372 -18.11 -16.21 19.00
CA GLU A 372 -18.41 -16.16 20.43
C GLU A 372 -19.91 -15.97 20.58
N VAL A 373 -20.48 -15.07 19.77
CA VAL A 373 -21.93 -14.90 19.64
C VAL A 373 -22.62 -16.19 19.19
N ALA A 374 -22.09 -16.90 18.18
CA ALA A 374 -22.66 -18.18 17.75
C ALA A 374 -22.65 -19.26 18.83
N ARG A 375 -21.58 -19.33 19.63
CA ARG A 375 -21.46 -20.27 20.74
C ARG A 375 -22.39 -19.90 21.89
N MET A 376 -22.49 -18.62 22.22
CA MET A 376 -23.39 -18.09 23.26
C MET A 376 -24.86 -18.30 22.89
N LEU A 377 -25.22 -18.12 21.60
CA LEU A 377 -26.57 -18.36 21.10
C LEU A 377 -26.86 -19.82 20.73
N ASN A 378 -25.87 -20.71 20.85
CA ASN A 378 -25.91 -22.11 20.43
C ASN A 378 -26.42 -22.28 18.97
N ARG A 379 -25.84 -21.50 18.05
CA ARG A 379 -26.14 -21.42 16.62
C ARG A 379 -24.88 -21.65 15.81
N SER A 380 -25.01 -21.87 14.50
CA SER A 380 -23.83 -21.85 13.63
C SER A 380 -23.38 -20.40 13.36
N GLU A 381 -22.08 -20.19 13.20
CA GLU A 381 -21.52 -18.88 12.84
C GLU A 381 -22.11 -18.33 11.54
N GLU A 382 -22.40 -19.21 10.58
CA GLU A 382 -23.08 -18.86 9.33
C GLU A 382 -24.51 -18.36 9.56
N GLN A 383 -25.27 -18.98 10.48
CA GLN A 383 -26.62 -18.52 10.84
C GLN A 383 -26.59 -17.13 11.48
N VAL A 384 -25.63 -16.87 12.38
CA VAL A 384 -25.42 -15.57 13.01
C VAL A 384 -25.08 -14.51 11.96
N CYS A 385 -24.14 -14.80 11.05
CA CYS A 385 -23.72 -13.86 10.01
C CYS A 385 -24.84 -13.52 9.03
N VAL A 386 -25.60 -14.53 8.58
CA VAL A 386 -26.72 -14.33 7.65
C VAL A 386 -27.83 -13.52 8.30
N TYR A 387 -28.15 -13.80 9.56
CA TYR A 387 -29.21 -13.09 10.27
C TYR A 387 -28.81 -11.65 10.62
N ALA A 388 -27.56 -11.41 11.04
CA ALA A 388 -27.03 -10.06 11.25
C ALA A 388 -27.01 -9.21 9.96
N LYS A 389 -26.65 -9.81 8.81
CA LYS A 389 -26.76 -9.16 7.50
C LYS A 389 -28.20 -8.83 7.12
N LYS A 390 -29.15 -9.71 7.46
CA LYS A 390 -30.59 -9.47 7.24
C LYS A 390 -31.09 -8.27 8.05
N LEU A 391 -30.49 -8.00 9.20
CA LEU A 391 -30.78 -6.85 10.05
C LEU A 391 -30.00 -5.57 9.64
N GLY A 392 -29.18 -5.64 8.58
CA GLY A 392 -28.46 -4.48 8.03
C GLY A 392 -27.01 -4.30 8.50
N TYR A 393 -26.43 -5.28 9.20
CA TYR A 393 -25.05 -5.20 9.71
C TYR A 393 -24.06 -5.87 8.74
N GLU A 394 -23.04 -5.14 8.27
CA GLU A 394 -21.99 -5.67 7.39
C GLU A 394 -20.92 -6.44 8.18
N ILE A 395 -21.00 -7.78 8.14
CA ILE A 395 -20.08 -8.65 8.87
C ILE A 395 -19.33 -9.59 7.90
N SER A 396 -17.99 -9.58 7.99
CA SER A 396 -17.08 -10.39 7.15
C SER A 396 -16.65 -11.68 7.85
N SER A 397 -16.90 -12.83 7.22
CA SER A 397 -16.75 -14.18 7.78
C SER A 397 -15.36 -14.81 7.66
N LYS A 398 -14.30 -14.03 7.43
CA LYS A 398 -12.95 -14.54 7.09
C LYS A 398 -11.85 -14.18 8.08
N HIS A 399 -12.12 -14.16 9.39
CA HIS A 399 -11.08 -13.89 10.40
C HIS A 399 -10.77 -15.10 11.28
N ARG A 400 -9.50 -15.55 11.24
CA ARG A 400 -8.91 -16.53 12.17
C ARG A 400 -8.92 -15.95 13.58
N ARG A 401 -9.61 -16.59 14.53
CA ARG A 401 -9.80 -16.09 15.91
C ARG A 401 -8.57 -16.26 16.77
N TRP A 402 -8.38 -15.31 17.68
CA TRP A 402 -7.33 -15.33 18.70
C TRP A 402 -7.74 -16.28 19.83
N THR A 403 -6.85 -17.20 20.22
CA THR A 403 -7.04 -18.02 21.43
C THR A 403 -6.43 -17.30 22.63
N GLU A 404 -6.88 -17.64 23.85
CA GLU A 404 -6.31 -17.09 25.09
C GLU A 404 -4.79 -17.36 25.19
N GLU A 405 -4.34 -18.52 24.71
CA GLU A 405 -2.93 -18.89 24.59
C GLU A 405 -2.17 -17.96 23.62
N GLU A 406 -2.76 -17.66 22.46
CA GLU A 406 -2.17 -16.72 21.49
C GLU A 406 -2.14 -15.29 22.03
N GLU A 407 -3.11 -14.89 22.86
CA GLU A 407 -3.12 -13.58 23.51
C GLU A 407 -2.10 -13.47 24.63
N SER A 408 -1.96 -14.52 25.46
CA SER A 408 -0.91 -14.58 26.47
C SER A 408 0.46 -14.50 25.79
N MET A 409 0.68 -15.31 24.75
CA MET A 409 1.91 -15.22 23.96
C MET A 409 2.10 -13.84 23.33
N LEU A 410 1.03 -13.20 22.84
CA LEU A 410 1.15 -11.84 22.32
C LEU A 410 1.60 -10.87 23.42
N LYS A 411 0.99 -10.92 24.61
CA LYS A 411 1.38 -10.07 25.76
C LYS A 411 2.84 -10.27 26.14
N ASP A 412 3.29 -11.52 26.24
CA ASP A 412 4.66 -11.86 26.64
C ASP A 412 5.70 -11.46 25.59
N LEU A 413 5.35 -11.55 24.31
CA LEU A 413 6.24 -11.22 23.20
C LEU A 413 6.19 -9.74 22.81
N TRP A 414 5.16 -8.99 23.23
CA TRP A 414 4.95 -7.58 22.89
C TRP A 414 5.99 -6.68 23.55
N GLY A 415 6.89 -6.10 22.74
CA GLY A 415 8.03 -5.30 23.21
C GLY A 415 9.36 -6.08 23.19
N ASN A 416 9.30 -7.40 23.36
CA ASN A 416 10.47 -8.27 23.36
C ASN A 416 10.92 -8.71 21.96
N LEU A 417 9.98 -8.92 21.04
CA LEU A 417 10.27 -9.32 19.67
C LEU A 417 9.77 -8.28 18.66
N SER A 418 10.46 -8.20 17.52
CA SER A 418 9.98 -7.44 16.36
C SER A 418 8.63 -7.98 15.88
N ILE A 419 7.74 -7.11 15.38
CA ILE A 419 6.40 -7.48 14.89
C ILE A 419 6.47 -8.63 13.88
N GLU A 420 7.49 -8.65 13.02
CA GLU A 420 7.74 -9.72 12.04
C GLU A 420 7.99 -11.09 12.67
N LYS A 421 8.80 -11.13 13.75
CA LYS A 421 9.09 -12.36 14.49
C LYS A 421 7.85 -12.84 15.24
N ILE A 422 7.07 -11.92 15.82
CA ILE A 422 5.79 -12.23 16.46
C ILE A 422 4.80 -12.79 15.42
N ALA A 423 4.70 -12.15 14.26
CA ALA A 423 3.86 -12.57 13.14
C ALA A 423 4.23 -13.99 12.66
N LYS A 424 5.52 -14.28 12.49
CA LYS A 424 6.01 -15.63 12.15
C LYS A 424 5.71 -16.66 13.26
N LYS A 425 5.91 -16.30 14.52
CA LYS A 425 5.73 -17.21 15.67
C LYS A 425 4.26 -17.54 15.93
N LEU A 426 3.35 -16.58 15.75
CA LEU A 426 1.89 -16.77 15.88
C LEU A 426 1.22 -17.17 14.56
N ASN A 427 2.00 -17.32 13.48
CA ASN A 427 1.52 -17.59 12.13
C ASN A 427 0.37 -16.66 11.70
N ARG A 428 0.56 -15.36 11.89
CA ARG A 428 -0.40 -14.29 11.57
C ARG A 428 0.28 -13.18 10.78
N THR A 429 -0.51 -12.39 10.06
CA THR A 429 -0.01 -11.18 9.38
C THR A 429 0.34 -10.09 10.38
N GLU A 430 1.33 -9.26 10.07
CA GLU A 430 1.76 -8.12 10.90
C GLU A 430 0.60 -7.19 11.29
N SER A 431 -0.31 -6.90 10.35
CA SER A 431 -1.50 -6.06 10.60
C SER A 431 -2.46 -6.69 11.62
N ALA A 432 -2.58 -8.02 11.64
CA ALA A 432 -3.42 -8.72 12.62
C ALA A 432 -2.83 -8.65 14.03
N ILE A 433 -1.50 -8.73 14.14
CA ILE A 433 -0.75 -8.55 15.39
C ILE A 433 -0.96 -7.13 15.94
N ILE A 434 -0.77 -6.10 15.09
CA ILE A 434 -0.94 -4.68 15.47
C ILE A 434 -2.38 -4.42 15.92
N ASN A 435 -3.36 -4.87 15.14
CA ASN A 435 -4.76 -4.65 15.47
C ASN A 435 -5.15 -5.35 16.77
N ARG A 436 -4.67 -6.58 17.03
CA ARG A 436 -4.99 -7.25 18.30
C ARG A 436 -4.32 -6.59 19.49
N ALA A 437 -3.08 -6.12 19.35
CA ALA A 437 -2.41 -5.38 20.41
C ALA A 437 -3.11 -4.06 20.77
N ASN A 438 -3.68 -3.38 19.76
CA ASN A 438 -4.52 -2.20 19.99
C ASN A 438 -5.82 -2.57 20.74
N VAL A 439 -6.47 -3.67 20.37
CA VAL A 439 -7.68 -4.17 21.07
C VAL A 439 -7.38 -4.57 22.51
N LEU A 440 -6.23 -5.21 22.75
CA LEU A 440 -5.75 -5.57 24.09
C LEU A 440 -5.17 -4.37 24.86
N ASN A 441 -5.17 -3.17 24.26
CA ASN A 441 -4.63 -1.94 24.81
C ASN A 441 -3.19 -2.09 25.37
N LEU A 442 -2.33 -2.86 24.70
CA LEU A 442 -0.95 -3.12 25.12
C LEU A 442 -0.03 -1.89 24.96
N GLY A 443 -0.58 -0.77 24.48
CA GLY A 443 0.17 0.44 24.18
C GLY A 443 1.27 0.22 23.15
N SER A 444 2.23 1.14 23.12
CA SER A 444 3.38 1.01 22.23
C SER A 444 4.26 -0.19 22.65
N GLN A 445 4.81 -0.94 21.69
CA GLN A 445 5.84 -1.96 22.00
C GLN A 445 7.03 -1.38 22.80
N PHE A 446 7.19 -0.07 22.75
CA PHE A 446 8.24 0.69 23.40
C PHE A 446 8.02 0.92 24.90
N SER A 447 6.77 0.95 25.38
CA SER A 447 6.46 1.16 26.81
C SER A 447 6.50 -0.11 27.64
N ASN A 448 6.39 -1.29 27.02
CA ASN A 448 6.42 -2.59 27.72
C ASN A 448 7.82 -3.23 27.75
N ASN A 449 8.87 -2.50 27.34
CA ASN A 449 10.21 -3.05 27.23
C ASN A 449 10.95 -2.93 28.57
N TYR A 450 10.92 -4.00 29.37
CA TYR A 450 11.45 -4.04 30.74
C TYR A 450 12.99 -4.10 30.84
N ASP A 451 13.69 -4.26 29.71
CA ASP A 451 15.14 -4.55 29.69
C ASP A 451 16.04 -3.30 29.79
N GLY A 452 15.49 -2.08 29.78
CA GLY A 452 16.30 -0.87 29.96
C GLY A 452 15.57 0.45 29.76
N LEU A 453 16.28 1.53 30.08
CA LEU A 453 15.77 2.90 30.12
C LEU A 453 15.83 3.55 28.74
N ARG A 454 14.76 4.26 28.39
CA ARG A 454 14.67 5.04 27.16
C ARG A 454 15.51 6.29 27.29
N ILE A 455 16.07 6.74 26.18
CA ILE A 455 16.79 8.03 26.16
C ILE A 455 15.88 9.19 26.60
N GLN A 456 14.57 9.11 26.30
CA GLN A 456 13.62 10.10 26.79
C GLN A 456 13.43 10.01 28.31
N GLU A 457 13.34 8.81 28.88
CA GLU A 457 13.24 8.65 30.34
C GLU A 457 14.50 9.16 31.04
N ILE A 458 15.69 8.91 30.47
CA ILE A 458 16.95 9.48 30.98
C ILE A 458 16.95 11.01 30.85
N SER A 459 16.43 11.54 29.73
CA SER A 459 16.28 12.99 29.51
C SER A 459 15.38 13.61 30.59
N ASP A 460 14.26 12.96 30.89
CA ASP A 460 13.27 13.44 31.86
C ASP A 460 13.79 13.28 33.30
N MET A 461 14.44 12.17 33.63
CA MET A 461 15.01 11.91 34.97
C MET A 461 16.16 12.87 35.33
N PHE A 462 17.02 13.20 34.38
CA PHE A 462 18.17 14.07 34.62
C PHE A 462 17.90 15.53 34.24
N LEU A 463 16.71 15.85 33.72
CA LEU A 463 16.35 17.17 33.19
C LEU A 463 17.35 17.70 32.14
N ILE A 464 17.94 16.79 31.35
CA ILE A 464 18.95 17.11 30.33
C ILE A 464 18.35 16.86 28.96
N ASN A 465 18.67 17.71 27.98
CA ASN A 465 18.22 17.54 26.59
C ASN A 465 18.65 16.17 26.04
N ARG A 466 17.68 15.42 25.47
CA ARG A 466 17.90 14.14 24.76
C ARG A 466 19.11 14.15 23.81
N MET A 467 19.36 15.25 23.12
CA MET A 467 20.48 15.35 22.18
C MET A 467 21.84 15.41 22.89
N THR A 468 21.90 15.94 24.10
CA THR A 468 23.10 15.92 24.95
C THR A 468 23.45 14.49 25.36
N ILE A 469 22.45 13.66 25.66
CA ILE A 469 22.67 12.25 25.96
C ILE A 469 23.20 11.52 24.71
N LEU A 470 22.53 11.67 23.57
CA LEU A 470 22.90 10.99 22.32
C LEU A 470 24.25 11.42 21.74
N ASN A 471 24.66 12.68 21.95
CA ASN A 471 25.91 13.19 21.41
C ASN A 471 27.00 13.20 22.48
N SER A 472 26.79 13.96 23.56
CA SER A 472 27.83 14.22 24.56
C SER A 472 28.07 13.01 25.46
N TRP A 473 27.03 12.40 26.02
CA TRP A 473 27.23 11.26 26.93
C TRP A 473 27.74 10.03 26.19
N VAL A 474 27.24 9.77 24.97
CA VAL A 474 27.79 8.72 24.09
C VAL A 474 29.27 8.99 23.76
N ALA A 475 29.64 10.23 23.43
CA ALA A 475 31.04 10.59 23.19
C ALA A 475 31.94 10.43 24.43
N LEU A 476 31.36 10.53 25.63
CA LEU A 476 32.07 10.33 26.90
C LEU A 476 32.16 8.86 27.32
N GLY A 477 31.45 7.96 26.63
CA GLY A 477 31.53 6.51 26.83
C GLY A 477 30.22 5.83 27.25
N LEU A 478 29.08 6.52 27.21
CA LEU A 478 27.78 5.89 27.45
C LEU A 478 27.50 4.83 26.37
N LYS A 479 27.32 3.58 26.79
CA LYS A 479 26.99 2.47 25.91
C LYS A 479 25.49 2.45 25.62
N LEU A 480 25.14 2.48 24.32
CA LEU A 480 23.76 2.34 23.85
C LEU A 480 23.53 0.93 23.33
N ASP A 481 22.44 0.33 23.77
CA ASP A 481 21.93 -0.93 23.24
C ASP A 481 20.83 -0.66 22.21
N TYR A 482 20.71 -1.53 21.20
CA TYR A 482 19.78 -1.33 20.08
C TYR A 482 18.87 -2.53 19.87
N ARG A 483 17.57 -2.28 19.69
CA ARG A 483 16.58 -3.35 19.41
C ARG A 483 15.83 -3.07 18.11
N LYS A 484 15.76 -4.08 17.25
CA LYS A 484 15.02 -4.04 15.98
C LYS A 484 13.52 -4.24 16.23
N MET A 485 12.71 -3.24 15.84
CA MET A 485 11.24 -3.27 15.99
C MET A 485 10.54 -3.73 14.70
N SER A 486 11.05 -3.27 13.56
CA SER A 486 10.64 -3.68 12.20
C SER A 486 11.82 -3.59 11.25
N ASN A 487 11.67 -4.05 10.01
CA ASN A 487 12.69 -3.96 8.96
C ASN A 487 13.28 -2.56 8.77
N ASN A 488 12.52 -1.50 9.07
CA ASN A 488 12.95 -0.12 8.85
C ASN A 488 13.09 0.70 10.14
N ARG A 489 12.91 0.11 11.33
CA ARG A 489 12.96 0.85 12.61
C ARG A 489 13.72 0.09 13.69
N VAL A 490 14.76 0.74 14.20
CA VAL A 490 15.57 0.34 15.35
C VAL A 490 15.49 1.47 16.38
N TYR A 491 15.40 1.14 17.66
CA TYR A 491 15.47 2.12 18.74
C TYR A 491 16.65 1.83 19.67
N ALA A 492 17.19 2.90 20.26
CA ALA A 492 18.26 2.85 21.24
C ALA A 492 17.69 2.91 22.66
N PHE A 493 18.27 2.13 23.57
CA PHE A 493 17.98 2.12 24.99
C PHE A 493 19.29 1.93 25.78
N VAL A 494 19.24 2.10 27.09
CA VAL A 494 20.40 1.95 27.98
C VAL A 494 20.01 1.05 29.14
N SER A 495 20.72 -0.07 29.34
CA SER A 495 20.50 -0.88 30.54
C SER A 495 20.86 -0.10 31.82
N ILE A 496 20.22 -0.42 32.94
CA ILE A 496 20.49 0.24 34.22
C ILE A 496 21.98 0.08 34.61
N GLU A 497 22.56 -1.08 34.34
CA GLU A 497 23.98 -1.38 34.57
C GLU A 497 24.91 -0.47 33.74
N ASN A 498 24.63 -0.32 32.44
CA ASN A 498 25.40 0.56 31.55
C ASN A 498 25.27 2.04 31.96
N LEU A 499 24.08 2.44 32.44
CA LEU A 499 23.86 3.78 32.95
C LEU A 499 24.63 4.03 34.24
N TYR A 500 24.59 3.11 35.22
CA TYR A 500 25.35 3.27 36.47
C TYR A 500 26.86 3.32 36.23
N ALA A 501 27.40 2.43 35.40
CA ALA A 501 28.83 2.43 35.07
C ALA A 501 29.27 3.76 34.44
N PHE A 502 28.43 4.35 33.57
CA PHE A 502 28.70 5.66 32.99
C PHE A 502 28.66 6.78 34.02
N LEU A 503 27.61 6.81 34.86
CA LEU A 503 27.41 7.86 35.87
C LEU A 503 28.51 7.85 36.94
N GLU A 504 29.00 6.67 37.31
CA GLU A 504 30.11 6.48 38.25
C GLU A 504 31.44 7.01 37.70
N GLN A 505 31.73 6.76 36.42
CA GLN A 505 32.96 7.24 35.78
C GLN A 505 32.92 8.75 35.50
N ASN A 506 31.72 9.32 35.42
CA ASN A 506 31.50 10.71 35.01
C ASN A 506 30.74 11.51 36.09
N GLN A 507 31.06 11.34 37.37
CA GLN A 507 30.37 12.05 38.47
C GLN A 507 30.43 13.59 38.40
N ASN A 508 31.34 14.15 37.60
CA ASN A 508 31.54 15.58 37.40
C ASN A 508 30.60 16.23 36.38
N ILE A 509 29.86 15.46 35.58
CA ILE A 509 29.00 15.99 34.49
C ILE A 509 27.50 15.99 34.83
N TRP A 510 27.13 15.51 36.01
CA TRP A 510 25.74 15.42 36.46
C TRP A 510 25.60 15.53 38.00
N ASP A 511 24.47 16.09 38.45
CA ASP A 511 24.18 16.37 39.85
C ASP A 511 23.20 15.33 40.41
N SER A 512 23.55 14.70 41.53
CA SER A 512 22.71 13.66 42.15
C SER A 512 21.42 14.18 42.76
N ARG A 513 21.30 15.49 43.04
CA ARG A 513 20.06 16.11 43.56
C ARG A 513 18.92 16.10 42.54
N VAL A 514 19.23 16.01 41.25
CA VAL A 514 18.24 15.95 40.17
C VAL A 514 17.58 14.58 40.09
N LEU A 515 18.29 13.53 40.51
CA LEU A 515 17.80 12.15 40.44
C LEU A 515 17.04 11.79 41.72
N GLU A 516 15.75 11.44 41.58
CA GLU A 516 14.94 10.94 42.69
C GLU A 516 15.58 9.68 43.34
N LYS A 517 15.48 9.58 44.67
CA LYS A 517 16.09 8.49 45.42
C LYS A 517 15.46 7.15 45.03
N ASN A 518 16.30 6.14 44.76
CA ASN A 518 15.90 4.79 44.35
C ASN A 518 15.10 4.68 43.02
N ILE A 519 15.04 5.73 42.20
CA ILE A 519 14.30 5.68 40.92
C ILE A 519 14.88 4.66 39.93
N LEU A 520 16.18 4.38 40.04
CA LEU A 520 16.92 3.39 39.23
C LEU A 520 17.11 2.04 39.96
N GLY A 521 16.34 1.78 41.01
CA GLY A 521 16.48 0.60 41.87
C GLY A 521 17.41 0.84 43.07
N LYS A 522 18.02 -0.24 43.59
CA LYS A 522 18.92 -0.15 44.76
C LYS A 522 20.13 0.71 44.42
N GLU A 523 20.33 1.80 45.17
CA GLU A 523 21.46 2.70 44.96
C GLU A 523 22.79 2.02 45.36
N PRO A 524 23.82 2.06 44.48
CA PRO A 524 25.16 1.58 44.81
C PRO A 524 25.86 2.50 45.82
N GLU A 525 26.87 1.99 46.52
CA GLU A 525 27.57 2.71 47.61
C GLU A 525 28.15 4.06 47.14
N TRP A 526 28.76 4.10 45.96
CA TRP A 526 29.32 5.33 45.38
C TRP A 526 28.25 6.41 45.14
N LEU A 527 27.01 6.02 44.82
CA LEU A 527 25.92 6.97 44.59
C LEU A 527 25.42 7.57 45.90
N VAL A 528 25.38 6.76 46.96
CA VAL A 528 25.07 7.22 48.32
C VAL A 528 26.12 8.23 48.79
N GLU A 529 27.40 7.98 48.53
CA GLU A 529 28.48 8.92 48.84
C GLU A 529 28.38 10.21 48.02
N LYS A 530 28.18 10.10 46.70
CA LYS A 530 27.98 11.27 45.82
C LYS A 530 26.82 12.15 46.28
N ARG A 531 25.69 11.56 46.71
CA ARG A 531 24.55 12.31 47.25
C ARG A 531 24.93 13.14 48.49
N LYS A 532 25.78 12.63 49.38
CA LYS A 532 26.28 13.40 50.53
C LYS A 532 27.13 14.58 50.04
N THR A 533 28.08 14.32 49.14
CA THR A 533 28.96 15.35 48.59
C THR A 533 28.22 16.45 47.83
N ASP A 534 27.22 16.10 47.01
CA ASP A 534 26.44 17.08 46.24
C ASP A 534 25.46 17.89 47.13
N ASN A 535 24.98 17.31 48.24
CA ASN A 535 24.13 18.02 49.22
C ASN A 535 24.93 19.01 50.09
N GLU A 536 26.20 18.73 50.36
CA GLU A 536 27.10 19.62 51.12
C GLU A 536 27.62 20.80 50.27
N ARG A 537 27.47 20.75 48.93
CA ARG A 537 27.93 21.80 48.00
C ARG A 537 26.87 22.86 47.74
N THR A 538 27.29 24.13 47.79
CA THR A 538 26.47 25.28 47.34
C THR A 538 26.22 25.24 45.83
N PHE A 539 25.01 25.63 45.40
CA PHE A 539 24.58 25.61 43.98
C PHE A 539 25.49 26.41 43.03
N GLU A 540 26.23 27.39 43.54
CA GLU A 540 27.14 28.27 42.78
C GLU A 540 28.40 27.57 42.25
N ASN A 541 28.75 26.37 42.76
CA ASN A 541 29.99 25.67 42.38
C ASN A 541 29.83 24.63 41.26
N TYR A 542 28.67 24.55 40.62
CA TYR A 542 28.44 23.56 39.55
C TYR A 542 28.88 24.09 38.17
N ASN A 543 30.17 24.00 37.88
CA ASN A 543 30.71 24.36 36.57
C ASN A 543 30.72 23.11 35.66
N LEU A 544 29.69 22.95 34.82
CA LEU A 544 29.52 21.87 33.82
C LEU A 544 30.63 21.82 32.74
N SER A 545 31.64 22.69 32.83
CA SER A 545 32.64 22.92 31.78
C SER A 545 33.98 22.18 31.95
N ASN A 546 34.23 21.50 33.07
CA ASN A 546 35.53 20.87 33.32
C ASN A 546 35.51 19.35 33.09
N LEU A 547 35.65 18.96 31.83
CA LEU A 547 35.95 17.57 31.45
C LEU A 547 37.40 17.22 31.83
N ASN A 548 37.62 16.02 32.37
CA ASN A 548 38.96 15.54 32.70
C ASN A 548 39.72 15.07 31.44
N LYS A 549 41.04 14.87 31.54
CA LYS A 549 41.90 14.49 30.40
C LYS A 549 41.43 13.20 29.69
N GLN A 550 40.88 12.24 30.46
CA GLN A 550 40.35 10.98 29.94
C GLN A 550 39.04 11.19 29.17
N GLN A 551 38.14 12.04 29.68
CA GLN A 551 36.89 12.44 29.04
C GLN A 551 37.13 13.21 27.73
N LEU A 552 38.12 14.12 27.71
CA LEU A 552 38.54 14.79 26.47
C LEU A 552 39.09 13.79 25.44
N LEU A 553 39.85 12.80 25.88
CA LEU A 553 40.42 11.78 25.00
C LEU A 553 39.32 10.89 24.39
N ASN A 554 38.37 10.43 25.21
CA ASN A 554 37.22 9.64 24.77
C ASN A 554 36.37 10.43 23.76
N SER A 555 36.08 11.70 24.07
CA SER A 555 35.33 12.59 23.18
C SER A 555 36.05 12.82 21.84
N LYS A 556 37.35 13.10 21.86
CA LYS A 556 38.16 13.26 20.64
C LYS A 556 38.17 11.99 19.80
N LYS A 557 38.35 10.83 20.42
CA LYS A 557 38.33 9.53 19.73
C LYS A 557 36.99 9.30 19.01
N TYR A 558 35.87 9.52 19.70
CA TYR A 558 34.54 9.35 19.12
C TYR A 558 34.31 10.22 17.86
N PHE A 559 34.73 11.49 17.88
CA PHE A 559 34.59 12.37 16.71
C PHE A 559 35.58 12.05 15.58
N LEU A 560 36.75 11.48 15.88
CA LEU A 560 37.68 10.97 14.87
C LEU A 560 37.10 9.72 14.18
N ASP A 561 36.57 8.77 14.95
CA ASP A 561 35.93 7.54 14.46
C ASP A 561 34.67 7.81 13.60
N ILE A 562 33.98 8.95 13.82
CA ILE A 562 32.85 9.38 12.95
C ILE A 562 33.34 9.97 11.62
N ASN A 563 34.49 10.63 11.61
CA ASN A 563 35.02 11.32 10.44
C ASN A 563 35.79 10.38 9.50
N ASP A 564 36.52 9.41 10.07
CA ASP A 564 37.13 8.31 9.34
C ASP A 564 36.09 7.20 9.17
N GLN A 565 35.52 7.04 7.97
CA GLN A 565 34.51 6.00 7.69
C GLN A 565 35.09 4.57 7.69
N ASN A 566 35.68 4.12 8.79
CA ASN A 566 36.05 2.72 9.02
C ASN A 566 35.15 2.14 10.12
N PHE A 567 33.87 1.95 9.80
CA PHE A 567 33.08 0.95 10.50
C PHE A 567 33.38 -0.40 9.85
N ASP A 568 34.09 -1.24 10.59
CA ASP A 568 34.37 -2.63 10.22
C ASP A 568 33.02 -3.35 10.00
N THR A 569 32.71 -3.61 8.73
CA THR A 569 31.45 -4.17 8.28
C THR A 569 31.42 -5.67 8.57
N LYS A 570 31.16 -6.04 9.82
CA LYS A 570 30.52 -7.32 10.13
C LYS A 570 29.38 -7.09 11.11
N GLU A 571 28.18 -7.29 10.56
CA GLU A 571 26.90 -7.37 11.25
C GLU A 571 26.38 -6.08 11.89
N GLN A 572 25.67 -5.27 11.09
CA GLN A 572 24.26 -4.93 11.33
C GLN A 572 23.76 -3.91 10.32
N GLU A 573 22.99 -4.41 9.36
CA GLU A 573 22.19 -3.61 8.44
C GLU A 573 20.96 -2.99 9.14
N ILE A 574 20.84 -1.68 8.94
CA ILE A 574 19.61 -0.85 8.86
C ILE A 574 19.14 -0.14 10.15
N GLY A 575 19.46 1.16 10.19
CA GLY A 575 18.75 2.26 10.87
C GLY A 575 19.06 3.58 10.13
N PRO A 576 18.19 4.61 10.15
CA PRO A 576 18.19 5.66 9.13
C PRO A 576 19.41 6.56 9.26
N ILE A 577 20.37 6.37 8.37
CA ILE A 577 21.35 7.36 7.99
C ILE A 577 20.57 8.56 7.48
N LYS A 578 20.52 9.66 8.25
CA LYS A 578 20.24 10.99 7.71
C LYS A 578 21.34 11.31 6.69
N LYS A 579 21.15 10.89 5.43
CA LYS A 579 21.98 11.38 4.33
C LYS A 579 21.74 12.88 4.22
N LYS A 580 22.84 13.61 4.38
CA LYS A 580 23.04 15.03 4.08
C LYS A 580 22.11 15.48 2.96
N THR A 581 21.26 16.46 3.27
CA THR A 581 20.66 17.31 2.24
C THR A 581 21.82 18.08 1.60
N LYS A 582 22.36 17.56 0.49
CA LYS A 582 23.24 18.33 -0.39
C LYS A 582 22.37 19.36 -1.13
N ILE A 583 22.95 20.56 -1.20
CA ILE A 583 22.46 21.80 -1.82
C ILE A 583 21.95 21.55 -3.25
#